data_AF-A0A4Y8WBS3-F1
#
_entry.id   AF-A0A4Y8WBS3-F1
#
_cell.length_a   1.000
_cell.length_b   1.000
_cell.length_c   1.000
_cell.angle_alpha   90.00
_cell.angle_beta   90.00
_cell.angle_gamma   90.00
#
_symmetry.space_group_name_H-M   'P 1'
#
loop_
_entity.id
_entity.type
_entity.pdbx_description
1 polymer ?
#
loop_
_entity_poly.entity_id
_entity_poly.type
_entity_poly.pdbx_seq_one_letter_code
_entity_poly.pdbx_strand_id
1 'polypeptide(L)'
;MTDNKQTPLVIKLGGAALSCTETLSQVFGAIANYQQQAQRRIVIVHGGGYLVDDLMAKLQLETVKKNGLRVTPYEQVPVIAGALAGTANKMLQGQAIKDGLNAVGLSLADGGLCHIEELDPELGAVGKATPGDSSVLQAVLAAGALPIISSIGLTEQGQMMNVNADQAAVAVAGSLDAELVLLSDVSGVLDGKGHLIKSLDEKQAQSLIDGHVITDGMIVKVQAALEAANDLGRPIEVATWRYPDKLTDLFAGQSIGTQFLPQ
;
A
#
# COMPACT_ATOMS: atom_id res chain seq x y z
N MET A 1 -18.93 25.86 -5.85
CA MET A 1 -17.96 24.75 -5.75
C MET A 1 -18.41 23.93 -4.56
N THR A 2 -19.18 22.87 -4.80
CA THR A 2 -19.64 21.97 -3.73
C THR A 2 -18.42 21.21 -3.25
N ASP A 3 -17.97 21.57 -2.05
CA ASP A 3 -16.91 20.92 -1.28
C ASP A 3 -17.40 19.51 -0.89
N ASN A 4 -17.44 18.60 -1.86
CA ASN A 4 -17.76 17.21 -1.62
C ASN A 4 -16.50 16.60 -1.01
N LYS A 5 -16.35 16.74 0.32
CA LYS A 5 -15.28 16.11 1.11
C LYS A 5 -15.42 14.59 1.00
N GLN A 6 -15.01 14.03 -0.13
CA GLN A 6 -14.78 12.60 -0.25
C GLN A 6 -13.59 12.26 0.64
N THR A 7 -13.78 11.27 1.51
CA THR A 7 -12.74 10.69 2.36
C THR A 7 -11.50 10.41 1.52
N PRO A 8 -10.28 10.80 1.95
CA PRO A 8 -9.07 10.50 1.20
C PRO A 8 -8.95 9.00 0.90
N LEU A 9 -8.22 8.66 -0.16
CA LEU A 9 -7.97 7.28 -0.56
C LEU A 9 -6.49 6.98 -0.50
N VAL A 10 -6.09 6.04 0.34
CA VAL A 10 -4.76 5.43 0.32
C VAL A 10 -4.81 4.19 -0.55
N ILE A 11 -3.95 4.12 -1.55
CA ILE A 11 -3.82 2.97 -2.44
C ILE A 11 -2.45 2.35 -2.20
N LYS A 12 -2.43 1.14 -1.67
CA LYS A 12 -1.22 0.34 -1.65
C LYS A 12 -1.03 -0.32 -3.00
N LEU A 13 0.05 0.00 -3.71
CA LEU A 13 0.41 -0.66 -4.96
C LEU A 13 1.21 -1.95 -4.70
N GLY A 14 0.67 -3.07 -5.16
CA GLY A 14 1.34 -4.38 -5.10
C GLY A 14 2.60 -4.48 -5.95
N GLY A 15 3.55 -5.34 -5.54
CA GLY A 15 4.87 -5.45 -6.18
C GLY A 15 4.86 -5.84 -7.66
N ALA A 16 3.88 -6.60 -8.13
CA ALA A 16 3.77 -6.97 -9.54
C ALA A 16 3.49 -5.76 -10.46
N ALA A 17 2.77 -4.76 -9.96
CA ALA A 17 2.53 -3.52 -10.70
C ALA A 17 3.84 -2.74 -10.89
N LEU A 18 4.70 -2.71 -9.87
CA LEU A 18 5.96 -1.98 -9.89
C LEU A 18 6.94 -2.49 -10.95
N SER A 19 6.90 -3.79 -11.28
CA SER A 19 7.77 -4.39 -12.29
C SER A 19 7.34 -4.13 -13.74
N CYS A 20 6.16 -3.55 -13.98
CA CYS A 20 5.60 -3.36 -15.33
C CYS A 20 5.26 -1.89 -15.60
N THR A 21 6.04 -1.24 -16.46
CA THR A 21 5.82 0.17 -16.83
C THR A 21 4.46 0.42 -17.48
N GLU A 22 3.95 -0.54 -18.26
CA GLU A 22 2.64 -0.45 -18.89
C GLU A 22 1.52 -0.43 -17.84
N THR A 23 1.60 -1.33 -16.84
CA THR A 23 0.66 -1.36 -15.71
C THR A 23 0.69 -0.06 -14.92
N LEU A 24 1.89 0.47 -14.62
CA LEU A 24 2.00 1.74 -13.91
C LEU A 24 1.38 2.89 -14.71
N SER A 25 1.60 2.94 -16.03
CA SER A 25 1.01 3.96 -16.89
C SER A 25 -0.51 3.88 -16.94
N GLN A 26 -1.10 2.67 -16.91
CA GLN A 26 -2.55 2.50 -16.80
C GLN A 26 -3.09 3.04 -15.47
N VAL A 27 -2.43 2.72 -14.34
CA VAL A 27 -2.86 3.20 -13.02
C VAL A 27 -2.74 4.72 -12.92
N PHE A 28 -1.58 5.29 -13.22
CA PHE A 28 -1.36 6.73 -13.11
C PHE A 28 -2.16 7.51 -14.17
N GLY A 29 -2.30 7.00 -15.39
CA GLY A 29 -3.18 7.58 -16.40
C GLY A 29 -4.64 7.62 -15.94
N ALA A 30 -5.13 6.56 -15.27
CA ALA A 30 -6.47 6.57 -14.69
C ALA A 30 -6.61 7.62 -13.56
N ILE A 31 -5.59 7.79 -12.72
CA ILE A 31 -5.58 8.84 -11.68
C ILE A 31 -5.60 10.23 -12.33
N ALA A 32 -4.81 10.46 -13.37
CA ALA A 32 -4.76 11.73 -14.09
C ALA A 32 -6.12 12.06 -14.72
N ASN A 33 -6.74 11.09 -15.38
CA ASN A 33 -8.09 11.24 -15.95
C ASN A 33 -9.14 11.52 -14.87
N TYR A 34 -9.06 10.84 -13.74
CA TYR A 34 -9.98 11.06 -12.61
C TYR A 34 -9.84 12.46 -12.02
N GLN A 35 -8.59 12.95 -11.82
CA GLN A 35 -8.33 14.28 -11.27
C GLN A 35 -8.80 15.45 -12.16
N GLN A 36 -9.08 15.20 -13.44
CA GLN A 36 -9.72 16.19 -14.32
C GLN A 36 -11.21 16.37 -14.02
N GLN A 37 -11.87 15.36 -13.46
CA GLN A 37 -13.33 15.31 -13.28
C GLN A 37 -13.75 15.42 -11.81
N ALA A 38 -12.89 14.99 -10.90
CA ALA A 38 -13.14 14.94 -9.47
C ALA A 38 -11.88 15.32 -8.67
N GLN A 39 -12.05 15.54 -7.37
CA GLN A 39 -10.99 16.09 -6.50
C GLN A 39 -10.77 15.26 -5.23
N ARG A 40 -11.08 13.96 -5.27
CA ARG A 40 -10.73 13.08 -4.14
C ARG A 40 -9.22 13.04 -3.99
N ARG A 41 -8.77 13.22 -2.75
CA ARG A 41 -7.35 13.14 -2.37
C ARG A 41 -6.91 11.68 -2.45
N ILE A 42 -5.90 11.41 -3.27
CA ILE A 42 -5.33 10.07 -3.45
C ILE A 42 -3.89 10.09 -2.95
N VAL A 43 -3.49 9.04 -2.24
CA VAL A 43 -2.12 8.78 -1.78
C VAL A 43 -1.72 7.39 -2.21
N ILE A 44 -0.51 7.26 -2.76
CA ILE A 44 0.06 5.96 -3.11
C ILE A 44 1.01 5.53 -2.01
N VAL A 45 0.89 4.29 -1.54
CA VAL A 45 1.87 3.64 -0.67
C VAL A 45 2.47 2.45 -1.41
N HIS A 46 3.79 2.26 -1.30
CA HIS A 46 4.45 1.16 -2.00
C HIS A 46 5.53 0.47 -1.17
N GLY A 47 5.72 -0.81 -1.49
CA GLY A 47 6.93 -1.56 -1.19
C GLY A 47 7.83 -1.64 -2.41
N GLY A 48 8.57 -2.74 -2.53
CA GLY A 48 9.45 -2.94 -3.68
C GLY A 48 10.32 -4.17 -3.52
N GLY A 49 9.74 -5.25 -2.97
CA GLY A 49 10.50 -6.43 -2.58
C GLY A 49 11.38 -6.98 -3.69
N TYR A 50 10.90 -6.98 -4.94
CA TYR A 50 11.67 -7.46 -6.08
C TYR A 50 12.90 -6.59 -6.41
N LEU A 51 12.82 -5.26 -6.26
CA LEU A 51 13.97 -4.36 -6.47
C LEU A 51 15.00 -4.53 -5.36
N VAL A 52 14.52 -4.74 -4.13
CA VAL A 52 15.40 -5.08 -3.01
C VAL A 52 16.08 -6.43 -3.30
N ASP A 53 15.32 -7.46 -3.66
CA ASP A 53 15.86 -8.80 -3.97
C ASP A 53 16.91 -8.75 -5.10
N ASP A 54 16.64 -8.01 -6.18
CA ASP A 54 17.57 -7.81 -7.30
C ASP A 54 18.85 -7.07 -6.86
N LEU A 55 18.72 -5.99 -6.07
CA LEU A 55 19.88 -5.25 -5.57
C LEU A 55 20.73 -6.09 -4.60
N MET A 56 20.09 -6.79 -3.66
CA MET A 56 20.77 -7.64 -2.69
C MET A 56 21.52 -8.77 -3.38
N ALA A 57 20.92 -9.40 -4.40
CA ALA A 57 21.57 -10.41 -5.22
C ALA A 57 22.80 -9.86 -5.95
N LYS A 58 22.71 -8.66 -6.56
CA LYS A 58 23.85 -7.99 -7.22
C LYS A 58 24.98 -7.65 -6.26
N LEU A 59 24.66 -7.33 -5.02
CA LEU A 59 25.62 -7.04 -3.95
C LEU A 59 26.10 -8.30 -3.23
N GLN A 60 25.61 -9.49 -3.60
CA GLN A 60 25.92 -10.77 -2.96
C GLN A 60 25.58 -10.77 -1.46
N LEU A 61 24.52 -10.06 -1.08
CA LEU A 61 23.99 -10.02 0.28
C LEU A 61 22.83 -11.01 0.41
N GLU A 62 22.85 -11.78 1.50
CA GLU A 62 21.82 -12.77 1.77
C GLU A 62 20.47 -12.11 2.08
N THR A 63 19.39 -12.72 1.58
CA THR A 63 18.02 -12.33 1.91
C THR A 63 17.34 -13.48 2.64
N VAL A 64 16.88 -13.22 3.87
CA VAL A 64 16.12 -14.16 4.69
C VAL A 64 14.71 -13.63 4.91
N LYS A 65 13.71 -14.51 4.83
CA LYS A 65 12.32 -14.20 5.18
C LYS A 65 11.87 -15.06 6.36
N LYS A 66 11.26 -14.44 7.36
CA LYS A 66 10.67 -15.09 8.53
C LYS A 66 9.22 -14.62 8.65
N ASN A 67 8.25 -15.54 8.63
CA ASN A 67 6.82 -15.24 8.72
C ASN A 67 6.34 -14.17 7.70
N GLY A 68 6.86 -14.22 6.47
CA GLY A 68 6.52 -13.26 5.41
C GLY A 68 7.23 -11.91 5.50
N LEU A 69 7.94 -11.61 6.60
CA LEU A 69 8.75 -10.41 6.77
C LEU A 69 10.19 -10.66 6.31
N ARG A 70 10.82 -9.65 5.73
CA ARG A 70 12.26 -9.67 5.40
C ARG A 70 13.04 -9.40 6.67
N VAL A 71 13.86 -10.35 7.10
CA VAL A 71 14.90 -10.08 8.12
C VAL A 71 15.81 -9.02 7.53
N THR A 72 15.92 -7.89 8.23
CA THR A 72 16.62 -6.71 7.75
C THR A 72 17.74 -6.38 8.75
N PRO A 73 18.93 -6.96 8.60
CA PRO A 73 20.07 -6.62 9.44
C PRO A 73 20.31 -5.10 9.45
N TYR A 74 20.71 -4.55 10.60
CA TYR A 74 20.86 -3.09 10.78
C TYR A 74 21.85 -2.48 9.78
N GLU A 75 22.88 -3.22 9.39
CA GLU A 75 23.86 -2.79 8.39
C GLU A 75 23.30 -2.77 6.95
N GLN A 76 22.22 -3.51 6.68
CA GLN A 76 21.60 -3.61 5.36
C GLN A 76 20.46 -2.60 5.15
N VAL A 77 19.89 -2.04 6.23
CA VAL A 77 18.75 -1.11 6.10
C VAL A 77 19.04 0.13 5.22
N PRO A 78 20.24 0.73 5.20
CA PRO A 78 20.51 1.86 4.32
C PRO A 78 20.45 1.47 2.83
N VAL A 79 20.90 0.25 2.49
CA VAL A 79 20.84 -0.29 1.12
C VAL A 79 19.39 -0.53 0.71
N ILE A 80 18.60 -1.12 1.61
CA ILE A 80 17.17 -1.39 1.40
C ILE A 80 16.40 -0.06 1.24
N ALA A 81 16.70 0.95 2.05
CA ALA A 81 16.11 2.26 1.90
C ALA A 81 16.51 2.96 0.60
N GLY A 82 17.76 2.82 0.17
CA GLY A 82 18.20 3.27 -1.15
C GLY A 82 17.38 2.64 -2.29
N ALA A 83 17.08 1.34 -2.20
CA ALA A 83 16.23 0.66 -3.16
C ALA A 83 14.77 1.11 -3.10
N LEU A 84 14.20 1.25 -1.90
CA LEU A 84 12.77 1.56 -1.71
C LEU A 84 12.47 3.05 -1.81
N ALA A 85 13.03 3.87 -0.93
CA ALA A 85 12.81 5.33 -0.87
C ALA A 85 13.58 6.09 -1.95
N GLY A 86 14.69 5.53 -2.43
CA GLY A 86 15.41 6.02 -3.60
C GLY A 86 14.81 5.49 -4.89
N THR A 87 15.32 4.36 -5.39
CA THR A 87 15.05 3.87 -6.75
C THR A 87 13.57 3.61 -7.02
N ALA A 88 12.91 2.77 -6.21
CA ALA A 88 11.51 2.39 -6.45
C ALA A 88 10.57 3.60 -6.38
N ASN A 89 10.73 4.44 -5.35
CA ASN A 89 9.92 5.64 -5.17
C ASN A 89 10.08 6.63 -6.33
N LYS A 90 11.32 6.87 -6.78
CA LYS A 90 11.58 7.79 -7.90
C LYS A 90 11.17 7.23 -9.25
N MET A 91 11.19 5.91 -9.44
CA MET A 91 10.60 5.27 -10.63
C MET A 91 9.08 5.49 -10.70
N LEU A 92 8.38 5.26 -9.58
CA LEU A 92 6.94 5.54 -9.50
C LEU A 92 6.63 7.02 -9.72
N GLN A 93 7.37 7.91 -9.05
CA GLN A 93 7.23 9.35 -9.22
C GLN A 93 7.48 9.79 -10.66
N GLY A 94 8.52 9.25 -11.30
CA GLY A 94 8.83 9.54 -12.70
C GLY A 94 7.74 9.08 -13.66
N GLN A 95 7.14 7.91 -13.43
CA GLN A 95 6.02 7.44 -14.25
C GLN A 95 4.77 8.30 -14.03
N ALA A 96 4.44 8.64 -12.79
CA ALA A 96 3.32 9.54 -12.50
C ALA A 96 3.48 10.91 -13.19
N ILE A 97 4.69 11.50 -13.15
CA ILE A 97 5.00 12.75 -13.85
C ILE A 97 4.83 12.59 -15.37
N LYS A 98 5.30 11.47 -15.94
CA LYS A 98 5.15 11.17 -17.37
C LYS A 98 3.67 11.11 -17.79
N ASP A 99 2.81 10.62 -16.91
CA ASP A 99 1.36 10.55 -17.12
C ASP A 99 0.63 11.86 -16.75
N GLY A 100 1.37 12.95 -16.47
CA GLY A 100 0.83 14.30 -16.30
C GLY A 100 0.44 14.67 -14.86
N LEU A 101 0.83 13.86 -13.87
CA LEU A 101 0.53 14.11 -12.46
C LEU A 101 1.60 14.98 -11.80
N ASN A 102 1.16 15.89 -10.93
CA ASN A 102 2.06 16.60 -10.02
C ASN A 102 2.43 15.67 -8.85
N ALA A 103 3.47 14.84 -8.98
CA ALA A 103 3.80 13.81 -7.98
C ALA A 103 4.95 14.22 -7.04
N VAL A 104 4.82 13.89 -5.75
CA VAL A 104 5.85 14.08 -4.72
C VAL A 104 6.18 12.75 -4.07
N GLY A 105 7.45 12.35 -4.11
CA GLY A 105 7.92 11.13 -3.46
C GLY A 105 8.34 11.36 -2.02
N LEU A 106 7.74 10.62 -1.09
CA LEU A 106 7.95 10.65 0.37
C LEU A 106 8.25 9.24 0.91
N SER A 107 8.47 9.16 2.21
CA SER A 107 8.60 7.96 3.03
C SER A 107 7.77 8.13 4.31
N LEU A 108 7.63 7.07 5.12
CA LEU A 108 6.97 7.16 6.42
C LEU A 108 7.70 8.07 7.41
N ALA A 109 8.98 8.35 7.15
CA ALA A 109 9.82 9.22 7.97
C ALA A 109 9.50 10.72 7.82
N ASP A 110 8.81 11.11 6.75
CA ASP A 110 8.67 12.51 6.39
C ASP A 110 7.53 13.19 7.17
N GLY A 111 7.87 14.25 7.91
CA GLY A 111 6.90 15.14 8.53
C GLY A 111 6.12 14.57 9.71
N GLY A 112 6.61 13.49 10.34
CA GLY A 112 5.93 12.84 11.48
C GLY A 112 4.73 11.98 11.07
N LEU A 113 4.63 11.62 9.79
CA LEU A 113 3.48 10.91 9.21
C LEU A 113 3.11 9.61 9.96
N CYS A 114 4.12 8.86 10.40
CA CYS A 114 3.95 7.65 11.19
C CYS A 114 4.94 7.61 12.35
N HIS A 115 4.52 7.04 13.48
CA HIS A 115 5.43 6.63 14.54
C HIS A 115 5.95 5.23 14.26
N ILE A 116 7.26 5.05 14.38
CA ILE A 116 7.94 3.81 14.04
C ILE A 116 8.67 3.28 15.26
N GLU A 117 8.37 2.03 15.59
CA GLU A 117 9.07 1.27 16.63
C GLU A 117 9.73 0.04 16.02
N GLU A 118 10.76 -0.49 16.66
CA GLU A 118 11.32 -1.79 16.28
C GLU A 118 10.28 -2.89 16.55
N LEU A 119 10.01 -3.72 15.55
CA LEU A 119 8.99 -4.77 15.66
C LEU A 119 9.49 -5.97 16.48
N ASP A 120 10.69 -6.44 16.17
CA ASP A 120 11.32 -7.60 16.80
C ASP A 120 12.83 -7.53 16.57
N PRO A 121 13.67 -7.48 17.63
CA PRO A 121 15.12 -7.49 17.50
C PRO A 121 15.68 -8.67 16.67
N GLU A 122 14.99 -9.82 16.65
CA GLU A 122 15.41 -10.97 15.84
C GLU A 122 15.25 -10.73 14.32
N LEU A 123 14.42 -9.76 13.94
CA LEU A 123 14.24 -9.34 12.55
C LEU A 123 15.21 -8.22 12.15
N GLY A 124 15.92 -7.62 13.11
CA GLY A 124 16.80 -6.46 12.91
C GLY A 124 16.01 -5.16 12.75
N ALA A 125 16.40 -4.32 11.79
CA ALA A 125 15.77 -3.04 11.45
C ALA A 125 14.43 -3.21 10.71
N VAL A 126 13.53 -4.03 11.27
CA VAL A 126 12.14 -4.16 10.83
C VAL A 126 11.27 -3.34 11.76
N GLY A 127 10.48 -2.42 11.19
CA GLY A 127 9.66 -1.49 11.95
C GLY A 127 8.19 -1.86 11.99
N LYS A 128 7.53 -1.52 13.09
CA LYS A 128 6.08 -1.42 13.20
C LYS A 128 5.69 0.05 13.06
N ALA A 129 4.80 0.34 12.09
CA ALA A 129 4.29 1.69 11.89
C ALA A 129 2.93 1.86 12.57
N THR A 130 2.72 3.01 13.20
CA THR A 130 1.42 3.45 13.73
C THR A 130 1.10 4.87 13.23
N PRO A 131 -0.18 5.27 13.20
CA PRO A 131 -0.57 6.61 12.79
C PRO A 131 0.13 7.71 13.58
N GLY A 132 0.59 8.75 12.89
CA GLY A 132 1.24 9.94 13.44
C GLY A 132 0.52 11.23 13.03
N ASP A 133 1.29 12.29 12.74
CA ASP A 133 0.77 13.59 12.32
C ASP A 133 0.75 13.71 10.79
N SER A 134 -0.46 13.83 10.22
CA SER A 134 -0.64 13.99 8.77
C SER A 134 -0.52 15.43 8.27
N SER A 135 -0.19 16.42 9.11
CA SER A 135 -0.17 17.85 8.74
C SER A 135 0.67 18.16 7.49
N VAL A 136 1.86 17.58 7.38
CA VAL A 136 2.73 17.76 6.19
C VAL A 136 2.10 17.10 4.96
N LEU A 137 1.58 15.88 5.11
CA LEU A 137 0.92 15.16 4.01
C LEU A 137 -0.33 15.90 3.53
N GLN A 138 -1.12 16.45 4.45
CA GLN A 138 -2.28 17.27 4.12
C GLN A 138 -1.89 18.55 3.37
N ALA A 139 -0.77 19.19 3.72
CA ALA A 139 -0.26 20.34 2.98
C ALA A 139 0.15 19.98 1.55
N VAL A 140 0.82 18.83 1.36
CA VAL A 140 1.16 18.31 0.02
C VAL A 140 -0.10 18.04 -0.81
N LEU A 141 -1.10 17.39 -0.21
CA LEU A 141 -2.39 17.14 -0.85
C LEU A 141 -3.14 18.44 -1.20
N ALA A 142 -3.10 19.44 -0.31
CA ALA A 142 -3.72 20.75 -0.54
C ALA A 142 -3.04 21.53 -1.68
N ALA A 143 -1.76 21.29 -1.95
CA ALA A 143 -1.04 21.82 -3.10
C ALA A 143 -1.39 21.10 -4.43
N GLY A 144 -2.33 20.16 -4.41
CA GLY A 144 -2.75 19.39 -5.59
C GLY A 144 -1.72 18.36 -6.06
N ALA A 145 -0.78 17.98 -5.19
CA ALA A 145 0.19 16.94 -5.51
C ALA A 145 -0.34 15.54 -5.17
N LEU A 146 0.13 14.53 -5.92
CA LEU A 146 -0.04 13.11 -5.64
C LEU A 146 1.15 12.61 -4.79
N PRO A 147 0.95 12.32 -3.49
CA PRO A 147 2.01 11.77 -2.65
C PRO A 147 2.23 10.30 -2.98
N ILE A 148 3.49 9.89 -3.15
CA ILE A 148 3.91 8.51 -3.35
C ILE A 148 4.88 8.15 -2.24
N ILE A 149 4.46 7.28 -1.33
CA ILE A 149 5.09 7.04 -0.04
C ILE A 149 5.73 5.65 -0.01
N SER A 150 7.03 5.61 0.19
CA SER A 150 7.78 4.37 0.42
C SER A 150 7.64 3.88 1.86
N SER A 151 7.72 2.56 2.06
CA SER A 151 7.58 1.88 3.36
C SER A 151 8.86 1.90 4.22
N ILE A 152 9.63 2.97 4.14
CA ILE A 152 10.79 3.23 5.02
C ILE A 152 10.39 4.26 6.06
N GLY A 153 10.70 3.99 7.32
CA GLY A 153 10.43 4.87 8.45
C GLY A 153 11.68 5.18 9.27
N LEU A 154 11.55 6.16 10.16
CA LEU A 154 12.55 6.48 11.18
C LEU A 154 11.91 6.35 12.57
N THR A 155 12.61 5.74 13.52
CA THR A 155 12.22 5.77 14.93
C THR A 155 12.41 7.17 15.53
N GLU A 156 11.92 7.39 16.75
CA GLU A 156 12.14 8.66 17.48
C GLU A 156 13.64 8.99 17.66
N GLN A 157 14.49 7.98 17.71
CA GLN A 157 15.95 8.14 17.82
C GLN A 157 16.62 8.33 16.44
N GLY A 158 15.85 8.41 15.36
CA GLY A 158 16.34 8.57 14.00
C GLY A 158 16.89 7.28 13.37
N GLN A 159 16.55 6.11 13.92
CA GLN A 159 16.98 4.83 13.36
C GLN A 159 16.08 4.43 12.19
N MET A 160 16.70 4.07 11.08
CA MET A 160 16.00 3.64 9.89
C MET A 160 15.42 2.24 10.03
N MET A 161 14.16 2.08 9.62
CA MET A 161 13.41 0.84 9.71
C MET A 161 12.71 0.50 8.40
N ASN A 162 12.74 -0.78 8.04
CA ASN A 162 11.99 -1.35 6.92
C ASN A 162 10.62 -1.83 7.43
N VAL A 163 9.54 -1.23 6.93
CA VAL A 163 8.16 -1.55 7.36
C VAL A 163 7.47 -2.40 6.29
N ASN A 164 6.61 -3.32 6.70
CA ASN A 164 5.75 -4.02 5.75
C ASN A 164 4.85 -3.01 5.01
N ALA A 165 4.77 -3.10 3.68
CA ALA A 165 4.05 -2.11 2.87
C ALA A 165 2.53 -2.08 3.11
N ASP A 166 1.91 -3.19 3.51
CA ASP A 166 0.48 -3.22 3.87
C ASP A 166 0.26 -2.53 5.23
N GLN A 167 1.10 -2.82 6.23
CA GLN A 167 1.08 -2.11 7.52
C GLN A 167 1.39 -0.61 7.37
N ALA A 168 2.33 -0.26 6.49
CA ALA A 168 2.62 1.12 6.14
C ALA A 168 1.37 1.82 5.57
N ALA A 169 0.63 1.14 4.69
CA ALA A 169 -0.58 1.71 4.11
C ALA A 169 -1.69 1.89 5.15
N VAL A 170 -1.83 0.94 6.09
CA VAL A 170 -2.73 1.07 7.25
C VAL A 170 -2.35 2.27 8.11
N ALA A 171 -1.08 2.42 8.49
CA ALA A 171 -0.62 3.53 9.31
C ALA A 171 -0.87 4.89 8.63
N VAL A 172 -0.56 5.00 7.33
CA VAL A 172 -0.82 6.22 6.54
C VAL A 172 -2.31 6.51 6.42
N ALA A 173 -3.14 5.48 6.18
CA ALA A 173 -4.59 5.64 6.11
C ALA A 173 -5.18 6.08 7.45
N GLY A 174 -4.69 5.52 8.56
CA GLY A 174 -5.06 5.94 9.91
C GLY A 174 -4.69 7.39 10.19
N SER A 175 -3.48 7.83 9.83
CA SER A 175 -3.04 9.23 10.03
C SER A 175 -3.90 10.24 9.26
N LEU A 176 -4.43 9.84 8.10
CA LEU A 176 -5.23 10.69 7.22
C LEU A 176 -6.74 10.56 7.41
N ASP A 177 -7.21 9.66 8.28
CA ASP A 177 -8.63 9.27 8.35
C ASP A 177 -9.16 8.85 6.96
N ALA A 178 -8.36 8.08 6.21
CA ALA A 178 -8.61 7.70 4.82
C ALA A 178 -9.30 6.34 4.68
N GLU A 179 -9.86 6.07 3.50
CA GLU A 179 -10.14 4.71 3.04
C GLU A 179 -8.86 4.06 2.51
N LEU A 180 -8.77 2.73 2.59
CA LEU A 180 -7.60 1.97 2.15
C LEU A 180 -7.98 0.92 1.10
N VAL A 181 -7.24 0.93 -0.01
CA VAL A 181 -7.30 -0.11 -1.04
C VAL A 181 -5.95 -0.79 -1.18
N LEU A 182 -5.93 -2.12 -1.11
CA LEU A 182 -4.80 -2.95 -1.48
C LEU A 182 -4.94 -3.34 -2.95
N LEU A 183 -4.29 -2.58 -3.83
CA LEU A 183 -4.40 -2.75 -5.28
C LEU A 183 -3.37 -3.78 -5.77
N SER A 184 -3.86 -4.92 -6.25
CA SER A 184 -3.03 -6.07 -6.61
C SER A 184 -3.39 -6.68 -7.97
N ASP A 185 -2.73 -7.78 -8.32
CA ASP A 185 -3.04 -8.56 -9.51
C ASP A 185 -4.22 -9.54 -9.31
N VAL A 186 -4.83 -9.53 -8.12
CA VAL A 186 -5.98 -10.35 -7.75
C VAL A 186 -7.22 -9.46 -7.66
N SER A 187 -8.31 -9.86 -8.33
CA SER A 187 -9.57 -9.09 -8.40
C SER A 187 -10.35 -9.01 -7.08
N GLY A 188 -10.00 -9.84 -6.10
CA GLY A 188 -10.73 -10.04 -4.85
C GLY A 188 -10.93 -11.52 -4.57
N VAL A 189 -11.88 -11.85 -3.70
CA VAL A 189 -12.24 -13.23 -3.36
C VAL A 189 -13.40 -13.67 -4.22
N LEU A 190 -13.27 -14.82 -4.87
CA LEU A 190 -14.35 -15.44 -5.65
C LEU A 190 -15.05 -16.49 -4.80
N ASP A 191 -16.37 -16.64 -4.98
CA ASP A 191 -17.14 -17.74 -4.42
C ASP A 191 -16.84 -19.05 -5.17
N GLY A 192 -17.38 -20.17 -4.67
CA GLY A 192 -17.22 -21.48 -5.32
C GLY A 192 -17.84 -21.60 -6.73
N LYS A 193 -18.50 -20.54 -7.23
CA LYS A 193 -19.07 -20.43 -8.58
C LYS A 193 -18.28 -19.46 -9.46
N GLY A 194 -17.21 -18.84 -8.94
CA GLY A 194 -16.38 -17.88 -9.66
C GLY A 194 -16.92 -16.44 -9.65
N HIS A 195 -17.93 -16.12 -8.84
CA HIS A 195 -18.42 -14.74 -8.70
C HIS A 195 -17.66 -13.99 -7.61
N LEU A 196 -17.40 -12.71 -7.84
CA LEU A 196 -16.76 -11.83 -6.85
C LEU A 196 -17.64 -11.65 -5.62
N ILE A 197 -17.07 -11.94 -4.46
CA ILE A 197 -17.69 -11.65 -3.17
C ILE A 197 -17.47 -10.18 -2.87
N LYS A 198 -18.56 -9.44 -2.64
CA LYS A 198 -18.50 -7.98 -2.42
C LYS A 198 -17.88 -7.60 -1.08
N SER A 199 -18.19 -8.35 -0.02
CA SER A 199 -17.64 -8.11 1.31
C SER A 199 -17.47 -9.39 2.10
N LEU A 200 -16.47 -9.39 2.99
CA LEU A 200 -16.15 -10.48 3.91
C LEU A 200 -15.85 -9.93 5.30
N ASP A 201 -16.53 -10.47 6.30
CA ASP A 201 -16.07 -10.44 7.70
C ASP A 201 -15.27 -11.71 8.04
N GLU A 202 -14.70 -11.76 9.24
CA GLU A 202 -13.88 -12.89 9.69
C GLU A 202 -14.65 -14.21 9.75
N LYS A 203 -15.94 -14.19 10.13
CA LYS A 203 -16.77 -15.41 10.21
C LYS A 203 -17.06 -15.96 8.82
N GLN A 204 -17.36 -15.08 7.87
CA GLN A 204 -17.60 -15.42 6.47
C GLN A 204 -16.32 -15.96 5.83
N ALA A 205 -15.17 -15.31 6.07
CA ALA A 205 -13.88 -15.76 5.59
C ALA A 205 -13.54 -17.15 6.14
N GLN A 206 -13.69 -17.38 7.45
CA GLN A 206 -13.43 -18.68 8.07
C GLN A 206 -14.34 -19.78 7.49
N SER A 207 -15.63 -19.48 7.28
CA SER A 207 -16.57 -20.42 6.66
C SER A 207 -16.15 -20.82 5.24
N LEU A 208 -15.60 -19.89 4.46
CA LEU A 208 -15.12 -20.14 3.10
C LEU A 208 -13.78 -20.90 3.09
N ILE A 209 -12.93 -20.70 4.09
CA ILE A 209 -11.69 -21.44 4.29
C ILE A 209 -12.02 -22.90 4.67
N ASP A 210 -12.88 -23.10 5.67
CA ASP A 210 -13.32 -24.43 6.11
C ASP A 210 -14.06 -25.18 4.98
N GLY A 211 -14.83 -24.43 4.19
CA GLY A 211 -15.51 -24.92 2.99
C GLY A 211 -14.60 -25.18 1.78
N HIS A 212 -13.29 -24.98 1.90
CA HIS A 212 -12.29 -25.16 0.83
C HIS A 212 -12.55 -24.31 -0.43
N VAL A 213 -13.25 -23.18 -0.28
CA VAL A 213 -13.44 -22.19 -1.36
C VAL A 213 -12.23 -21.27 -1.45
N ILE A 214 -11.69 -20.87 -0.29
CA ILE A 214 -10.44 -20.09 -0.18
C ILE A 214 -9.32 -21.07 0.15
N THR A 215 -8.34 -21.20 -0.74
CA THR A 215 -7.22 -22.14 -0.58
C THR A 215 -5.86 -21.48 -0.73
N ASP A 216 -4.82 -22.17 -0.25
CA ASP A 216 -3.42 -21.86 -0.50
C ASP A 216 -3.04 -20.40 -0.19
N GLY A 217 -2.41 -19.72 -1.14
CA GLY A 217 -1.98 -18.32 -1.00
C GLY A 217 -3.14 -17.32 -0.84
N MET A 218 -4.38 -17.70 -1.14
CA MET A 218 -5.53 -16.83 -0.89
C MET A 218 -5.85 -16.73 0.60
N ILE A 219 -5.61 -17.78 1.39
CA ILE A 219 -5.81 -17.76 2.85
C ILE A 219 -4.95 -16.64 3.46
N VAL A 220 -3.67 -16.59 3.10
CA VAL A 220 -2.72 -15.57 3.59
C VAL A 220 -3.17 -14.16 3.20
N LYS A 221 -3.66 -13.96 1.97
CA LYS A 221 -4.14 -12.65 1.50
C LYS A 221 -5.41 -12.19 2.23
N VAL A 222 -6.34 -13.11 2.47
CA VAL A 222 -7.59 -12.85 3.18
C VAL A 222 -7.31 -12.52 4.65
N GLN A 223 -6.45 -13.29 5.30
CA GLN A 223 -6.03 -13.01 6.68
C GLN A 223 -5.33 -11.65 6.80
N ALA A 224 -4.39 -11.36 5.90
CA ALA A 224 -3.71 -10.06 5.89
C ALA A 224 -4.68 -8.88 5.63
N ALA A 225 -5.72 -9.08 4.81
CA ALA A 225 -6.71 -8.05 4.56
C ALA A 225 -7.66 -7.83 5.75
N LEU A 226 -8.06 -8.89 6.45
CA LEU A 226 -8.83 -8.80 7.70
C LEU A 226 -8.00 -8.15 8.81
N GLU A 227 -6.74 -8.53 8.97
CA GLU A 227 -5.81 -7.91 9.93
C GLU A 227 -5.67 -6.41 9.64
N ALA A 228 -5.45 -6.03 8.38
CA ALA A 228 -5.39 -4.62 7.99
C ALA A 228 -6.72 -3.85 8.24
N ALA A 229 -7.88 -4.49 8.04
CA ALA A 229 -9.17 -3.89 8.38
C ALA A 229 -9.31 -3.66 9.89
N ASN A 230 -8.95 -4.65 10.70
CA ASN A 230 -8.98 -4.59 12.16
C ASN A 230 -8.02 -3.52 12.69
N ASP A 231 -6.78 -3.48 12.18
CA ASP A 231 -5.77 -2.49 12.57
C ASP A 231 -6.19 -1.07 12.21
N LEU A 232 -6.84 -0.88 11.05
CA LEU A 232 -7.36 0.43 10.63
C LEU A 232 -8.67 0.81 11.36
N GLY A 233 -9.40 -0.17 11.91
CA GLY A 233 -10.70 0.02 12.53
C GLY A 233 -11.83 0.41 11.54
N ARG A 234 -11.66 0.15 10.24
CA ARG A 234 -12.68 0.40 9.20
C ARG A 234 -12.52 -0.56 8.03
N PRO A 235 -13.51 -0.66 7.12
CA PRO A 235 -13.39 -1.51 5.94
C PRO A 235 -12.20 -1.13 5.06
N ILE A 236 -11.51 -2.15 4.56
CA ILE A 236 -10.51 -2.00 3.49
C ILE A 236 -10.95 -2.78 2.26
N GLU A 237 -10.41 -2.44 1.09
CA GLU A 237 -10.78 -3.13 -0.14
C GLU A 237 -9.56 -3.77 -0.81
N VAL A 238 -9.69 -5.03 -1.22
CA VAL A 238 -8.73 -5.67 -2.13
C VAL A 238 -9.32 -5.60 -3.53
N ALA A 239 -8.61 -4.90 -4.42
CA ALA A 239 -9.04 -4.68 -5.80
C ALA A 239 -7.90 -4.97 -6.77
N THR A 240 -8.21 -4.99 -8.07
CA THR A 240 -7.21 -5.19 -9.12
C THR A 240 -7.03 -4.02 -10.07
N TRP A 241 -5.78 -3.80 -10.46
CA TRP A 241 -5.40 -2.88 -11.53
C TRP A 241 -5.59 -3.47 -12.93
N ARG A 242 -5.92 -4.78 -13.07
CA ARG A 242 -6.06 -5.46 -14.38
C ARG A 242 -7.21 -4.95 -15.25
N TYR A 243 -8.12 -4.17 -14.68
CA TYR A 243 -9.24 -3.56 -15.38
C TYR A 243 -9.16 -2.03 -15.28
N PRO A 244 -8.33 -1.37 -16.11
CA PRO A 244 -8.10 0.08 -16.03
C PRO A 244 -9.39 0.91 -16.08
N ASP A 245 -10.37 0.48 -16.87
CA ASP A 245 -11.66 1.16 -17.01
C ASP A 245 -12.47 1.22 -15.71
N LYS A 246 -12.18 0.33 -14.74
CA LYS A 246 -12.84 0.31 -13.42
C LYS A 246 -12.10 1.14 -12.37
N LEU A 247 -10.88 1.57 -12.63
CA LEU A 247 -10.08 2.32 -11.65
C LEU A 247 -10.69 3.68 -11.33
N THR A 248 -11.32 4.34 -12.30
CA THR A 248 -12.02 5.61 -12.06
C THR A 248 -13.21 5.44 -11.12
N ASP A 249 -13.92 4.31 -11.20
CA ASP A 249 -15.03 3.98 -10.28
C ASP A 249 -14.50 3.77 -8.85
N LEU A 250 -13.38 3.04 -8.72
CA LEU A 250 -12.67 2.86 -7.45
C LEU A 250 -12.27 4.20 -6.82
N PHE A 251 -11.67 5.10 -7.61
CA PHE A 251 -11.28 6.42 -7.13
C PHE A 251 -12.50 7.25 -6.73
N ALA A 252 -13.64 7.09 -7.42
CA ALA A 252 -14.90 7.72 -7.08
C ALA A 252 -15.55 7.17 -5.79
N GLY A 253 -15.02 6.08 -5.21
CA GLY A 253 -15.54 5.43 -4.00
C GLY A 253 -16.51 4.28 -4.27
N GLN A 254 -16.59 3.78 -5.50
CA GLN A 254 -17.32 2.56 -5.81
C GLN A 254 -16.41 1.35 -5.62
N SER A 255 -16.94 0.30 -4.99
CA SER A 255 -16.19 -0.94 -4.84
C SER A 255 -16.13 -1.71 -6.16
N ILE A 256 -14.92 -2.15 -6.53
CA ILE A 256 -14.64 -2.95 -7.73
C ILE A 256 -14.03 -4.32 -7.39
N GLY A 257 -13.78 -4.57 -6.10
CA GLY A 257 -13.17 -5.77 -5.55
C GLY A 257 -13.96 -6.35 -4.37
N THR A 258 -13.23 -6.85 -3.37
CA THR A 258 -13.81 -7.40 -2.12
C THR A 258 -13.44 -6.50 -0.96
N GLN A 259 -14.46 -6.04 -0.21
CA GLN A 259 -14.28 -5.32 1.04
C GLN A 259 -14.09 -6.27 2.22
N PHE A 260 -13.14 -5.97 3.09
CA PHE A 260 -12.89 -6.71 4.33
C PHE A 260 -13.34 -5.84 5.50
N LEU A 261 -14.25 -6.37 6.32
CA LEU A 261 -14.88 -5.64 7.41
C LEU A 261 -14.13 -5.90 8.73
N PRO A 262 -13.86 -4.86 9.54
CA PRO A 262 -13.28 -5.04 10.87
C PRO A 262 -14.27 -5.70 11.84
N GLN A 263 -13.76 -6.25 12.94
CA GLN A 263 -14.56 -6.75 14.07
C GLN A 263 -15.14 -5.65 14.97
#